data_AF-A0A453MTG6-F1
#
_entry.id   AF-A0A453MTG6-F1
#
_cell.length_a   1.000
_cell.length_b   1.000
_cell.length_c   1.000
_cell.angle_alpha   90.00
_cell.angle_beta   90.00
_cell.angle_gamma   90.00
#
_symmetry.space_group_name_H-M   'P 1'
#
loop_
_entity.id
_entity.type
_entity.pdbx_description
1 polymer ?
#
loop_
_entity_poly.entity_id
_entity_poly.type
_entity_poly.pdbx_seq_one_letter_code
_entity_poly.pdbx_strand_id
1 'polypeptide(L)'
;MAAALPCLIFAASLMLASIKSSTASRMAKPGCQETCGNLTIPYPFGIGEGCFREGFDVSCENNSVYRHNSSSRIKIYNISLLGGQARVTTLIASKCFNETGGWAWLNTGKFFTISTKANKLTAVGCNTLAFLGGFNEHRVGAGCFSMCADRRSVDESGQCSGMGCCQTSIAPNLNFSNVTFDDRFDNSEVSGFNPCSYAFVAEQDWFRFEASYLEDNKLKEKFKDGVPTLLDWVAGNEYCNEAVKNMSTYAWKKDAKVGNSLPSFGFTSSYLCIHLKLFLCS
;
A
#
# COMPACT_ATOMS: atom_id res chain seq x y z
N MET A 1 -38.89 -75.59 28.07
CA MET A 1 -38.52 -75.14 26.72
C MET A 1 -38.10 -73.69 26.81
N ALA A 2 -36.84 -73.40 26.40
CA ALA A 2 -36.17 -72.10 26.15
C ALA A 2 -36.33 -70.98 27.22
N ALA A 3 -35.35 -70.60 28.07
CA ALA A 3 -33.91 -70.30 27.99
C ALA A 3 -33.53 -68.89 27.45
N ALA A 4 -32.88 -68.14 28.35
CA ALA A 4 -31.82 -67.12 28.17
C ALA A 4 -32.17 -65.60 28.04
N LEU A 5 -31.88 -64.85 29.13
CA LEU A 5 -31.28 -63.50 29.14
C LEU A 5 -29.83 -63.55 28.56
N PRO A 6 -29.06 -62.45 28.38
CA PRO A 6 -29.35 -61.02 28.09
C PRO A 6 -28.48 -60.48 26.92
N CYS A 7 -28.80 -59.33 26.31
CA CYS A 7 -27.90 -58.69 25.35
C CYS A 7 -27.76 -57.17 25.62
N LEU A 8 -26.83 -56.85 26.53
CA LEU A 8 -26.07 -55.61 26.48
C LEU A 8 -25.26 -55.62 25.18
N ILE A 9 -25.18 -54.46 24.49
CA ILE A 9 -24.00 -53.91 23.79
C ILE A 9 -24.47 -52.95 22.66
N PHE A 10 -23.76 -51.82 22.56
CA PHE A 10 -23.71 -50.83 21.47
C PHE A 10 -24.73 -49.68 21.45
N ALA A 11 -24.55 -48.70 22.35
CA ALA A 11 -24.78 -47.29 22.01
C ALA A 11 -23.91 -46.33 22.84
N ALA A 12 -22.62 -46.63 22.99
CA ALA A 12 -21.63 -45.62 23.35
C ALA A 12 -21.06 -45.06 22.03
N SER A 13 -21.85 -44.23 21.33
CA SER A 13 -21.32 -43.43 20.23
C SER A 13 -20.36 -42.41 20.83
N LEU A 14 -19.06 -42.70 20.76
CA LEU A 14 -18.01 -41.71 20.98
C LEU A 14 -18.28 -40.53 20.05
N MET A 15 -18.75 -39.42 20.63
CA MET A 15 -18.58 -38.10 20.02
C MET A 15 -17.08 -37.78 20.09
N LEU A 16 -16.32 -38.33 19.15
CA LEU A 16 -15.00 -37.81 18.80
C LEU A 16 -15.25 -36.45 18.15
N ALA A 17 -15.35 -35.42 18.99
CA ALA A 17 -15.22 -34.05 18.55
C ALA A 17 -13.86 -33.96 17.84
N SER A 18 -13.90 -33.93 16.50
CA SER A 18 -12.72 -33.66 15.69
C SER A 18 -12.31 -32.23 15.99
N ILE A 19 -11.37 -32.05 16.90
CA ILE A 19 -10.66 -30.79 17.06
C ILE A 19 -9.87 -30.62 15.78
N LYS A 20 -10.46 -29.96 14.78
CA LYS A 20 -9.70 -29.41 13.65
C LYS A 20 -8.77 -28.36 14.26
N SER A 21 -7.58 -28.80 14.65
CA SER A 21 -6.48 -27.91 14.95
C SER A 21 -6.17 -27.18 13.66
N SER A 22 -6.66 -25.94 13.55
CA SER A 22 -6.24 -25.03 12.50
C SER A 22 -4.79 -24.65 12.81
N THR A 23 -3.83 -25.45 12.35
CA THR A 23 -2.46 -24.99 12.22
C THR A 23 -2.51 -23.76 11.34
N ALA A 24 -2.33 -22.59 11.96
CA ALA A 24 -2.14 -21.35 11.23
C ALA A 24 -1.02 -21.62 10.21
N SER A 25 -1.37 -21.51 8.92
CA SER A 25 -0.41 -21.74 7.86
C SER A 25 0.67 -20.67 7.99
N ARG A 26 1.89 -21.07 8.36
CA ARG A 26 3.01 -20.13 8.47
C ARG A 26 3.20 -19.40 7.15
N MET A 27 3.16 -18.07 7.20
CA MET A 27 3.28 -17.21 6.02
C MET A 27 4.73 -16.79 5.76
N ALA A 28 5.55 -16.76 6.82
CA ALA A 28 6.98 -16.52 6.72
C ALA A 28 7.75 -17.77 6.29
N LYS A 29 8.97 -17.58 5.80
CA LYS A 29 9.91 -18.68 5.53
C LYS A 29 10.17 -19.49 6.81
N PRO A 30 10.23 -20.83 6.76
CA PRO A 30 10.49 -21.65 7.95
C PRO A 30 11.76 -21.22 8.69
N GLY A 31 11.66 -21.04 10.01
CA GLY A 31 12.76 -20.58 10.85
C GLY A 31 12.90 -19.05 10.95
N CYS A 32 12.08 -18.28 10.22
CA CYS A 32 12.11 -16.83 10.24
C CYS A 32 11.03 -16.22 11.14
N GLN A 33 11.28 -14.99 11.58
CA GLN A 33 10.33 -14.22 12.37
C GLN A 33 9.07 -13.92 11.53
N GLU A 34 7.93 -14.37 12.02
CA GLU A 34 6.65 -14.27 11.31
C GLU A 34 5.89 -12.97 11.57
N THR A 35 6.13 -12.32 12.71
CA THR A 35 5.40 -11.11 13.11
C THR A 35 6.32 -10.06 13.69
N CYS A 36 5.94 -8.79 13.55
CA CYS A 36 6.53 -7.65 14.25
C CYS A 36 5.40 -6.73 14.68
N GLY A 37 5.17 -6.62 16.00
CA GLY A 37 3.95 -6.02 16.51
C GLY A 37 2.71 -6.75 15.99
N ASN A 38 1.80 -5.99 15.36
CA ASN A 38 0.55 -6.53 14.81
C ASN A 38 0.64 -6.92 13.32
N LEU A 39 1.81 -6.78 12.69
CA LEU A 39 1.98 -7.09 11.28
C LEU A 39 2.58 -8.49 11.11
N THR A 40 1.88 -9.35 10.36
CA THR A 40 2.44 -10.60 9.83
C THR A 40 3.31 -10.30 8.60
N ILE A 41 4.50 -10.91 8.56
CA ILE A 41 5.51 -10.70 7.52
C ILE A 41 5.57 -11.96 6.66
N PRO A 42 4.85 -12.00 5.53
CA PRO A 42 4.87 -13.16 4.65
C PRO A 42 6.12 -13.16 3.77
N TYR A 43 6.61 -14.35 3.40
CA TYR A 43 7.55 -14.46 2.29
C TYR A 43 6.91 -13.92 1.00
N PRO A 44 7.59 -13.09 0.17
CA PRO A 44 9.05 -12.87 0.11
C PRO A 44 9.63 -11.85 1.10
N PHE A 45 8.80 -11.17 1.90
CA PHE A 45 9.28 -10.26 2.95
C PHE A 45 9.88 -11.04 4.12
N GLY A 46 10.87 -10.45 4.77
CA GLY A 46 11.52 -11.09 5.90
C GLY A 46 12.49 -10.19 6.64
N ILE A 47 12.72 -10.54 7.90
CA ILE A 47 13.68 -9.89 8.80
C ILE A 47 14.89 -10.82 8.94
N GLY A 48 16.08 -10.27 8.71
CA GLY A 48 17.34 -10.99 8.89
C GLY A 48 17.77 -11.79 7.66
N GLU A 49 19.06 -12.10 7.62
CA GLU A 49 19.69 -12.78 6.51
C GLU A 49 19.03 -14.13 6.21
N GLY A 50 18.80 -14.41 4.92
CA GLY A 50 18.19 -15.66 4.48
C GLY A 50 16.67 -15.75 4.69
N CYS A 51 16.03 -14.75 5.29
CA CYS A 51 14.58 -14.76 5.55
C CYS A 51 13.73 -14.05 4.50
N PHE A 52 14.35 -13.28 3.61
CA PHE A 52 13.68 -12.52 2.55
C PHE A 52 14.23 -12.91 1.17
N ARG A 53 13.51 -12.50 0.12
CA ARG A 53 14.06 -12.42 -1.25
C ARG A 53 14.67 -11.04 -1.45
N GLU A 54 15.74 -10.93 -2.24
CA GLU A 54 16.41 -9.65 -2.50
C GLU A 54 15.41 -8.53 -2.84
N GLY A 55 15.51 -7.39 -2.14
CA GLY A 55 14.61 -6.24 -2.29
C GLY A 55 13.34 -6.27 -1.42
N PHE A 56 13.12 -7.33 -0.65
CA PHE A 56 11.99 -7.50 0.28
C PHE A 56 12.42 -7.54 1.76
N ASP A 57 13.64 -7.11 2.04
CA ASP A 57 14.17 -6.97 3.39
C ASP A 57 13.44 -5.87 4.18
N VAL A 58 13.03 -6.23 5.40
CA VAL A 58 12.35 -5.33 6.33
C VAL A 58 13.03 -5.36 7.70
N SER A 59 13.01 -4.25 8.42
CA SER A 59 13.41 -4.18 9.83
C SER A 59 12.20 -4.10 10.76
N CYS A 60 12.37 -4.57 11.99
CA CYS A 60 11.40 -4.44 13.06
C CYS A 60 12.00 -3.55 14.16
N GLU A 61 11.43 -2.36 14.35
CA GLU A 61 11.89 -1.39 15.34
C GLU A 61 10.68 -0.93 16.17
N ASN A 62 10.74 -1.09 17.49
CA ASN A 62 9.65 -0.72 18.40
C ASN A 62 8.27 -1.25 17.95
N ASN A 63 8.21 -2.55 17.62
CA ASN A 63 7.00 -3.22 17.12
C ASN A 63 6.40 -2.61 15.82
N SER A 64 7.20 -1.86 15.06
CA SER A 64 6.84 -1.31 13.77
C SER A 64 7.76 -1.86 12.68
N VAL A 65 7.18 -2.21 11.54
CA VAL A 65 7.92 -2.71 10.39
C VAL A 65 8.32 -1.56 9.48
N TYR A 66 9.58 -1.53 9.07
CA TYR A 66 10.10 -0.55 8.13
C TYR A 66 10.75 -1.26 6.96
N ARG A 67 10.68 -0.65 5.78
CA ARG A 67 11.49 -1.07 4.66
C ARG A 67 12.96 -0.83 5.01
N HIS A 68 13.77 -1.87 4.90
CA HIS A 68 15.17 -1.78 5.28
C HIS A 68 15.94 -0.85 4.32
N ASN A 69 16.94 -0.14 4.85
CA ASN A 69 17.83 0.76 4.12
C ASN A 69 17.13 1.87 3.28
N SER A 70 15.90 2.24 3.64
CA SER A 70 15.22 3.39 3.02
C SER A 70 15.68 4.68 3.70
N SER A 71 16.26 5.61 2.94
CA SER A 71 16.61 6.96 3.40
C SER A 71 15.41 7.72 3.99
N SER A 72 14.19 7.36 3.58
CA SER A 72 12.93 7.97 4.01
C SER A 72 12.24 7.22 5.17
N ARG A 73 12.86 6.17 5.74
CA ARG A 73 12.27 5.30 6.79
C ARG A 73 10.81 4.92 6.53
N ILE A 74 10.56 4.33 5.37
CA ILE A 74 9.20 3.94 4.94
C ILE A 74 8.65 2.86 5.89
N LYS A 75 7.65 3.22 6.70
CA LYS A 75 6.91 2.30 7.55
C LYS A 75 5.92 1.47 6.72
N ILE A 76 5.76 0.20 7.06
CA ILE A 76 4.81 -0.72 6.43
C ILE A 76 3.72 -1.06 7.45
N TYR A 77 2.46 -0.84 7.07
CA TYR A 77 1.29 -1.12 7.92
C TYR A 77 0.58 -2.42 7.55
N ASN A 78 0.64 -2.81 6.29
CA ASN A 78 -0.05 -4.00 5.80
C ASN A 78 0.65 -4.56 4.58
N ILE A 79 0.67 -5.89 4.48
CA ILE A 79 1.16 -6.63 3.32
C ILE A 79 0.05 -7.58 2.89
N SER A 80 -0.49 -7.36 1.70
CA SER A 80 -1.51 -8.20 1.08
C SER A 80 -0.88 -9.09 0.01
N LEU A 81 -0.78 -10.39 0.30
CA LEU A 81 -0.35 -11.39 -0.68
C LEU A 81 -1.32 -11.52 -1.85
N LEU A 82 -2.63 -11.53 -1.56
CA LEU A 82 -3.67 -11.71 -2.56
C LEU A 82 -3.78 -10.51 -3.51
N GLY A 83 -3.62 -9.30 -2.96
CA GLY A 83 -3.65 -8.06 -3.74
C GLY A 83 -2.32 -7.73 -4.41
N GLY A 84 -1.22 -8.39 -4.03
CA GLY A 84 0.13 -7.98 -4.44
C GLY A 84 0.44 -6.55 -4.01
N GLN A 85 -0.02 -6.16 -2.82
CA GLN A 85 0.05 -4.78 -2.35
C GLN A 85 0.70 -4.65 -0.97
N ALA A 86 1.39 -3.54 -0.76
CA ALA A 86 1.92 -3.14 0.54
C ALA A 86 1.46 -1.71 0.85
N ARG A 87 0.81 -1.53 2.00
CA ARG A 87 0.42 -0.19 2.48
C ARG A 87 1.57 0.38 3.30
N VAL A 88 2.09 1.52 2.87
CA VAL A 88 3.27 2.17 3.44
C VAL A 88 3.01 3.63 3.79
N THR A 89 3.92 4.25 4.53
CA THR A 89 3.88 5.69 4.77
C THR A 89 4.79 6.47 3.82
N THR A 90 4.30 7.59 3.31
CA THR A 90 5.05 8.54 2.49
C THR A 90 5.00 9.96 3.07
N LEU A 91 6.01 10.76 2.72
CA LEU A 91 6.15 12.13 3.21
C LEU A 91 5.23 13.11 2.46
N ILE A 92 5.00 14.27 3.09
CA ILE A 92 4.21 15.37 2.56
C ILE A 92 5.17 16.49 2.12
N ALA A 93 5.03 16.94 0.87
CA ALA A 93 5.70 18.15 0.38
C ALA A 93 4.96 19.39 0.89
N SER A 94 5.68 20.46 1.18
CA SER A 94 5.09 21.71 1.67
C SER A 94 5.79 22.93 1.08
N LYS A 95 5.03 23.95 0.68
CA LYS A 95 5.55 25.24 0.23
C LYS A 95 4.83 26.34 1.01
N CYS A 96 5.56 27.06 1.84
CA CYS A 96 5.02 28.16 2.63
C CYS A 96 5.52 29.50 2.08
N PHE A 97 4.71 30.55 2.25
CA PHE A 97 5.11 31.90 1.86
C PHE A 97 6.38 32.34 2.60
N ASN A 98 7.34 32.92 1.88
CA ASN A 98 8.66 33.32 2.39
C ASN A 98 9.53 32.22 3.03
N GLU A 99 9.20 30.95 2.81
CA GLU A 99 10.02 29.82 3.25
C GLU A 99 10.52 29.01 2.06
N THR A 100 11.67 28.34 2.22
CA THR A 100 12.16 27.39 1.23
C THR A 100 11.18 26.21 1.16
N GLY A 101 10.59 26.00 -0.02
CA GLY A 101 9.69 24.88 -0.26
C GLY A 101 10.38 23.52 -0.04
N GLY A 102 9.67 22.62 0.64
CA GLY A 102 10.00 21.22 0.79
C GLY A 102 9.42 20.38 -0.34
N TRP A 103 10.19 19.39 -0.78
CA TRP A 103 9.79 18.38 -1.76
C TRP A 103 9.63 17.03 -1.07
N ALA A 104 8.83 16.14 -1.65
CA ALA A 104 8.67 14.78 -1.17
C ALA A 104 8.92 13.80 -2.31
N TRP A 105 9.83 12.84 -2.10
CA TRP A 105 10.15 11.85 -3.10
C TRP A 105 10.02 10.44 -2.55
N LEU A 106 9.83 9.49 -3.45
CA LEU A 106 9.75 8.08 -3.15
C LEU A 106 10.48 7.29 -4.24
N ASN A 107 11.40 6.44 -3.80
CA ASN A 107 12.00 5.40 -4.63
C ASN A 107 11.51 4.04 -4.11
N THR A 108 10.70 3.36 -4.93
CA THR A 108 10.11 2.06 -4.56
C THR A 108 11.05 0.89 -4.83
N GLY A 109 12.13 1.11 -5.60
CA GLY A 109 13.06 0.05 -6.00
C GLY A 109 12.48 -0.85 -7.10
N LYS A 110 13.14 -1.99 -7.33
CA LYS A 110 12.90 -2.83 -8.51
C LYS A 110 11.55 -3.57 -8.51
N PHE A 111 11.12 -4.05 -7.35
CA PHE A 111 9.97 -4.97 -7.25
C PHE A 111 8.68 -4.30 -6.79
N PHE A 112 8.67 -2.97 -6.68
CA PHE A 112 7.55 -2.20 -6.19
C PHE A 112 7.27 -1.04 -7.13
N THR A 113 5.99 -0.68 -7.29
CA THR A 113 5.55 0.52 -8.02
C THR A 113 4.43 1.19 -7.24
N ILE A 114 4.23 2.49 -7.45
CA ILE A 114 3.11 3.22 -6.83
C ILE A 114 1.82 2.80 -7.52
N SER A 115 0.85 2.30 -6.74
CA SER A 115 -0.40 1.78 -7.31
C SER A 115 -1.25 2.92 -7.88
N THR A 116 -1.46 2.89 -9.19
CA THR A 116 -2.15 3.95 -9.93
C THR A 116 -3.65 3.97 -9.64
N LYS A 117 -4.22 2.79 -9.39
CA LYS A 117 -5.64 2.61 -9.15
C LYS A 117 -6.02 2.87 -7.71
N ALA A 118 -5.04 2.85 -6.81
CA ALA A 118 -5.27 2.93 -5.39
C ALA A 118 -4.81 4.26 -4.79
N ASN A 119 -4.04 5.07 -5.51
CA ASN A 119 -3.55 6.36 -5.01
C ASN A 119 -3.87 7.52 -5.94
N LYS A 120 -3.99 8.72 -5.36
CA LYS A 120 -4.12 10.00 -6.07
C LYS A 120 -3.06 10.99 -5.60
N LEU A 121 -2.66 11.88 -6.50
CA LEU A 121 -1.95 13.10 -6.10
C LEU A 121 -2.98 14.04 -5.50
N THR A 122 -2.71 14.51 -4.28
CA THR A 122 -3.52 15.51 -3.58
C THR A 122 -2.69 16.78 -3.40
N ALA A 123 -3.28 17.94 -3.69
CA ALA A 123 -2.76 19.25 -3.34
C ALA A 123 -3.76 19.97 -2.44
N VAL A 124 -3.26 20.63 -1.40
CA VAL A 124 -4.06 21.40 -0.44
C VAL A 124 -3.46 22.79 -0.35
N GLY A 125 -4.25 23.82 -0.62
CA GLY A 125 -3.82 25.21 -0.67
C GLY A 125 -4.63 26.04 -1.67
N CYS A 126 -4.62 27.35 -1.46
CA CYS A 126 -5.14 28.34 -2.41
C CYS A 126 -3.99 28.84 -3.29
N ASN A 127 -4.28 29.02 -4.58
CA ASN A 127 -3.30 29.41 -5.60
C ASN A 127 -2.10 28.45 -5.63
N THR A 128 -2.40 27.15 -5.66
CA THR A 128 -1.43 26.08 -5.51
C THR A 128 -1.45 25.18 -6.74
N LEU A 129 -0.29 25.02 -7.38
CA LEU A 129 -0.07 24.02 -8.41
C LEU A 129 1.02 23.03 -7.96
N ALA A 130 0.61 21.81 -7.63
CA ALA A 130 1.52 20.72 -7.30
C ALA A 130 1.75 19.82 -8.51
N PHE A 131 2.98 19.34 -8.67
CA PHE A 131 3.38 18.39 -9.69
C PHE A 131 3.89 17.11 -9.07
N LEU A 132 3.39 15.98 -9.55
CA LEU A 132 4.01 14.68 -9.38
C LEU A 132 4.82 14.39 -10.64
N GLY A 133 6.14 14.49 -10.54
CA GLY A 133 7.05 13.96 -11.55
C GLY A 133 7.39 12.51 -11.24
N GLY A 134 7.45 11.65 -12.25
CA GLY A 134 7.82 10.26 -12.09
C GLY A 134 8.53 9.69 -13.30
N PHE A 135 9.02 8.47 -13.13
CA PHE A 135 9.69 7.72 -14.18
C PHE A 135 9.10 6.31 -14.30
N ASN A 136 8.76 5.92 -15.52
CA ASN A 136 8.27 4.59 -15.88
C ASN A 136 8.75 4.20 -17.30
N GLU A 137 10.08 4.20 -17.51
CA GLU A 137 10.76 4.15 -18.83
C GLU A 137 10.67 5.46 -19.61
N HIS A 138 9.62 6.25 -19.37
CA HIS A 138 9.47 7.62 -19.84
C HIS A 138 9.36 8.58 -18.65
N ARG A 139 9.69 9.86 -18.90
CA ARG A 139 9.38 10.92 -17.94
C ARG A 139 7.89 11.24 -18.05
N VAL A 140 7.17 10.99 -16.97
CA VAL A 140 5.72 11.18 -16.88
C VAL A 140 5.40 12.06 -15.69
N GLY A 141 4.20 12.65 -15.68
CA GLY A 141 3.77 13.40 -14.52
C GLY A 141 2.29 13.73 -14.52
N ALA A 142 1.83 14.22 -13.37
CA ALA A 142 0.48 14.72 -13.15
C ALA A 142 0.55 16.06 -12.41
N GLY A 143 -0.40 16.95 -12.70
CA GLY A 143 -0.52 18.25 -12.04
C GLY A 143 -1.85 18.35 -11.31
N CYS A 144 -1.84 18.97 -10.13
CA CYS A 144 -3.05 19.27 -9.37
C CYS A 144 -3.08 20.76 -9.03
N PHE A 145 -4.15 21.43 -9.46
CA PHE A 145 -4.33 22.87 -9.28
C PHE A 145 -5.54 23.17 -8.41
N SER A 146 -5.39 24.08 -7.45
CA SER A 146 -6.48 24.64 -6.65
C SER A 146 -6.32 26.14 -6.50
N MET A 147 -7.44 26.86 -6.55
CA MET A 147 -7.49 28.31 -6.50
C MET A 147 -8.67 28.78 -5.67
N CYS A 148 -8.44 29.76 -4.80
CA CYS A 148 -9.44 30.48 -4.04
C CYS A 148 -8.96 31.93 -3.91
N ALA A 149 -9.86 32.90 -4.05
CA ALA A 149 -9.52 34.31 -3.92
C ALA A 149 -9.42 34.75 -2.44
N ASP A 150 -10.22 34.13 -1.58
CA ASP A 150 -10.27 34.39 -0.15
C ASP A 150 -10.85 33.17 0.59
N ARG A 151 -10.92 33.27 1.93
CA ARG A 151 -11.48 32.23 2.79
C ARG A 151 -12.94 31.87 2.44
N ARG A 152 -13.74 32.81 1.93
CA ARG A 152 -15.15 32.58 1.59
C ARG A 152 -15.31 31.77 0.30
N SER A 153 -14.27 31.75 -0.52
CA SER A 153 -14.20 31.03 -1.78
C SER A 153 -13.66 29.61 -1.63
N VAL A 154 -13.33 29.17 -0.40
CA VAL A 154 -12.88 27.81 -0.11
C VAL A 154 -14.07 26.86 -0.13
N ASP A 155 -13.88 25.66 -0.68
CA ASP A 155 -14.92 24.63 -0.66
C ASP A 155 -15.10 24.04 0.74
N GLU A 156 -16.25 24.29 1.35
CA GLU A 156 -16.65 23.71 2.64
C GLU A 156 -17.36 22.35 2.48
N SER A 157 -17.67 21.92 1.26
CA SER A 157 -18.33 20.62 1.03
C SER A 157 -17.38 19.42 1.18
N GLY A 158 -16.07 19.68 1.23
CA GLY A 158 -15.02 18.67 1.31
C GLY A 158 -14.74 17.98 -0.03
N GLN A 159 -15.35 18.46 -1.13
CA GLN A 159 -15.10 17.97 -2.48
C GLN A 159 -13.74 18.52 -2.94
N CYS A 160 -12.68 17.71 -2.79
CA CYS A 160 -11.32 18.08 -3.18
C CYS A 160 -11.14 18.14 -4.71
N SER A 161 -11.82 19.08 -5.37
CA SER A 161 -11.96 19.24 -6.81
C SER A 161 -11.75 20.69 -7.27
N GLY A 162 -11.14 21.52 -6.42
CA GLY A 162 -10.90 22.95 -6.62
C GLY A 162 -10.92 23.69 -5.28
N MET A 163 -10.80 25.03 -5.31
CA MET A 163 -11.16 25.89 -4.16
C MET A 163 -10.55 25.45 -2.81
N GLY A 164 -9.22 25.28 -2.78
CA GLY A 164 -8.47 24.91 -1.58
C GLY A 164 -7.96 23.47 -1.58
N CYS A 165 -8.50 22.58 -2.43
CA CYS A 165 -8.03 21.21 -2.54
C CYS A 165 -8.20 20.64 -3.94
N CYS A 166 -7.21 19.91 -4.43
CA CYS A 166 -7.28 19.20 -5.70
C CYS A 166 -6.83 17.74 -5.52
N GLN A 167 -7.55 16.82 -6.15
CA GLN A 167 -7.12 15.43 -6.33
C GLN A 167 -7.09 15.04 -7.80
N THR A 168 -6.00 14.41 -8.25
CA THR A 168 -5.84 13.92 -9.62
C THR A 168 -5.26 12.52 -9.67
N SER A 169 -5.51 11.83 -10.78
CA SER A 169 -4.95 10.51 -11.05
C SER A 169 -3.45 10.62 -11.33
N ILE A 170 -2.70 9.56 -11.03
CA ILE A 170 -1.25 9.50 -11.25
C ILE A 170 -0.92 8.61 -12.46
N ALA A 171 0.30 8.72 -12.98
CA ALA A 171 0.75 7.86 -14.07
C ALA A 171 1.03 6.42 -13.57
N PRO A 172 0.84 5.38 -14.40
CA PRO A 172 1.06 4.01 -13.98
C PRO A 172 2.53 3.63 -13.83
N ASN A 173 2.80 2.58 -13.04
CA ASN A 173 4.10 1.94 -12.93
C ASN A 173 5.27 2.86 -12.52
N LEU A 174 5.00 3.86 -11.66
CA LEU A 174 6.05 4.73 -11.15
C LEU A 174 6.94 3.98 -10.16
N ASN A 175 8.24 3.85 -10.48
CA ASN A 175 9.26 3.32 -9.57
C ASN A 175 10.00 4.42 -8.78
N PHE A 176 9.95 5.63 -9.33
CA PHE A 176 10.43 6.84 -8.70
C PHE A 176 9.35 7.91 -8.87
N SER A 177 9.15 8.69 -7.81
CA SER A 177 8.32 9.88 -7.86
C SER A 177 8.90 11.01 -7.04
N ASN A 178 8.60 12.24 -7.46
CA ASN A 178 8.91 13.47 -6.76
C ASN A 178 7.71 14.41 -6.84
N VAL A 179 7.29 14.91 -5.69
CA VAL A 179 6.23 15.89 -5.52
C VAL A 179 6.87 17.26 -5.26
N THR A 180 6.57 18.19 -6.17
CA THR A 180 7.06 19.57 -6.13
C THR A 180 5.92 20.54 -6.37
N PHE A 181 6.20 21.84 -6.25
CA PHE A 181 5.26 22.91 -6.57
C PHE A 181 5.79 23.73 -7.75
N ASP A 182 4.89 24.35 -8.51
CA ASP A 182 5.27 25.36 -9.49
C ASP A 182 5.58 26.68 -8.79
N ASP A 183 6.69 27.32 -9.14
CA ASP A 183 7.12 28.56 -8.50
C ASP A 183 6.35 29.80 -8.94
N ARG A 184 5.59 29.72 -10.03
CA ARG A 184 4.72 30.80 -10.49
C ARG A 184 3.44 30.94 -9.68
N PHE A 185 3.15 29.97 -8.81
CA PHE A 185 1.98 29.93 -7.96
C PHE A 185 2.42 29.95 -6.49
N ASP A 186 1.88 30.90 -5.73
CA ASP A 186 2.15 31.05 -4.31
C ASP A 186 0.94 31.59 -3.55
N ASN A 187 1.03 31.55 -2.22
CA ASN A 187 -0.07 31.87 -1.33
C ASN A 187 0.02 33.32 -0.80
N SER A 188 0.77 34.21 -1.43
CA SER A 188 1.04 35.57 -0.92
C SER A 188 -0.24 36.37 -0.61
N GLU A 189 -1.17 36.40 -1.57
CA GLU A 189 -2.46 37.11 -1.50
C GLU A 189 -3.43 36.53 -0.44
N VAL A 190 -3.22 35.29 -0.01
CA VAL A 190 -4.10 34.54 0.90
C VAL A 190 -3.37 34.10 2.18
N SER A 191 -2.16 34.58 2.39
CA SER A 191 -1.24 34.17 3.47
C SER A 191 -1.81 34.37 4.87
N GLY A 192 -2.75 35.30 5.04
CA GLY A 192 -3.43 35.55 6.31
C GLY A 192 -4.28 34.39 6.85
N PHE A 193 -4.70 33.44 6.01
CA PHE A 193 -5.38 32.22 6.46
C PHE A 193 -4.81 30.95 5.84
N ASN A 194 -4.11 31.06 4.71
CA ASN A 194 -3.45 29.95 4.04
C ASN A 194 -1.97 30.23 3.78
N PRO A 195 -1.11 30.21 4.81
CA PRO A 195 0.32 30.52 4.66
C PRO A 195 1.09 29.41 3.92
N CYS A 196 0.57 28.18 3.90
CA CYS A 196 1.25 27.01 3.36
C CYS A 196 0.38 26.21 2.40
N SER A 197 1.03 25.71 1.35
CA SER A 197 0.52 24.69 0.44
C SER A 197 1.13 23.33 0.79
N TYR A 198 0.36 22.26 0.63
CA TYR A 198 0.80 20.88 0.84
C TYR A 198 0.50 20.01 -0.36
N ALA A 199 1.33 19.01 -0.61
CA ALA A 199 1.09 18.04 -1.66
C ALA A 199 1.65 16.67 -1.29
N PHE A 200 0.91 15.63 -1.65
CA PHE A 200 1.28 14.25 -1.34
C PHE A 200 0.56 13.26 -2.26
N VAL A 201 1.15 12.08 -2.43
CA VAL A 201 0.45 10.92 -2.99
C VAL A 201 -0.09 10.12 -1.82
N ALA A 202 -1.38 9.80 -1.84
CA ALA A 202 -2.01 8.99 -0.82
C ALA A 202 -3.08 8.10 -1.41
N GLU A 203 -3.47 7.09 -0.64
CA GLU A 203 -4.57 6.20 -0.95
C GLU A 203 -5.85 6.98 -1.25
N GLN A 204 -6.56 6.55 -2.29
CA GLN A 204 -7.85 7.10 -2.66
C GLN A 204 -8.85 6.94 -1.51
N ASP A 205 -9.75 7.91 -1.36
CA ASP A 205 -10.80 7.94 -0.34
C ASP A 205 -10.34 8.00 1.13
N TRP A 206 -9.04 7.84 1.41
CA TRP A 206 -8.48 8.02 2.76
C TRP A 206 -8.46 9.49 3.18
N PHE A 207 -8.14 10.39 2.24
CA PHE A 207 -8.08 11.82 2.51
C PHE A 207 -9.43 12.49 2.21
N ARG A 208 -9.95 13.22 3.19
CA ARG A 208 -11.10 14.13 3.04
C ARG A 208 -10.67 15.54 3.39
N PHE A 209 -10.97 16.48 2.52
CA PHE A 209 -10.60 17.88 2.73
C PHE A 209 -11.43 18.50 3.85
N GLU A 210 -10.75 19.29 4.70
CA GLU A 210 -11.34 20.15 5.71
C GLU A 210 -10.70 21.54 5.53
N ALA A 211 -11.50 22.60 5.49
CA ALA A 211 -10.99 23.96 5.27
C ALA A 211 -9.93 24.39 6.31
N SER A 212 -10.01 23.85 7.53
CA SER A 212 -9.01 24.06 8.59
C SER A 212 -7.61 23.57 8.22
N TYR A 213 -7.44 22.69 7.24
CA TYR A 213 -6.12 22.27 6.77
C TYR A 213 -5.35 23.37 6.05
N LEU A 214 -6.03 24.43 5.62
CA LEU A 214 -5.39 25.61 5.05
C LEU A 214 -4.71 26.45 6.14
N GLU A 215 -5.16 26.35 7.40
CA GLU A 215 -4.71 27.19 8.50
C GLU A 215 -3.40 26.68 9.12
N ASP A 216 -2.41 27.57 9.20
CA ASP A 216 -1.09 27.33 9.82
C ASP A 216 -0.43 26.03 9.33
N ASN A 217 -0.01 25.16 10.26
CA ASN A 217 0.60 23.85 10.01
C ASN A 217 -0.33 22.67 10.33
N LYS A 218 -1.64 22.91 10.46
CA LYS A 218 -2.60 21.91 10.97
C LYS A 218 -2.59 20.60 10.18
N LEU A 219 -2.48 20.67 8.85
CA LEU A 219 -2.38 19.46 8.01
C LEU A 219 -1.12 18.66 8.36
N LYS A 220 0.03 19.33 8.43
CA LYS A 220 1.31 18.71 8.71
C LYS A 220 1.36 18.13 10.13
N GLU A 221 0.74 18.78 11.11
CA GLU A 221 0.62 18.27 12.47
C GLU A 221 -0.29 17.04 12.55
N LYS A 222 -1.46 17.08 11.89
CA LYS A 222 -2.40 15.94 11.83
C LYS A 222 -1.77 14.71 11.19
N PHE A 223 -0.94 14.91 10.17
CA PHE A 223 -0.28 13.85 9.40
C PHE A 223 1.25 13.89 9.56
N LYS A 224 1.74 14.18 10.76
CA LYS A 224 3.17 14.31 11.07
C LYS A 224 3.98 13.03 10.77
N ASP A 225 3.32 11.88 10.89
CA ASP A 225 3.93 10.58 10.64
C ASP A 225 3.89 10.21 9.15
N GLY A 226 3.29 11.04 8.30
CA GLY A 226 3.09 10.86 6.86
C GLY A 226 1.70 10.37 6.48
N VAL A 227 1.51 10.07 5.19
CA VAL A 227 0.23 9.63 4.61
C VAL A 227 0.32 8.19 4.10
N PRO A 228 -0.79 7.42 4.12
CA PRO A 228 -0.79 6.06 3.59
C PRO A 228 -0.73 6.06 2.07
N THR A 229 0.16 5.25 1.52
CA THR A 229 0.33 5.01 0.09
C THR A 229 0.34 3.51 -0.17
N LEU A 230 -0.37 3.05 -1.19
CA LEU A 230 -0.37 1.65 -1.62
C LEU A 230 0.67 1.41 -2.72
N LEU A 231 1.57 0.47 -2.49
CA LEU A 231 2.54 0.01 -3.49
C LEU A 231 2.10 -1.34 -4.03
N ASP A 232 2.07 -1.48 -5.35
CA ASP A 232 1.96 -2.78 -6.00
C ASP A 232 3.35 -3.43 -6.01
N TRP A 233 3.44 -4.72 -5.69
CA TRP A 233 4.70 -5.45 -5.66
C TRP A 233 4.61 -6.79 -6.39
N VAL A 234 5.75 -7.22 -6.94
CA VAL A 234 5.88 -8.48 -7.67
C VAL A 234 6.98 -9.33 -7.07
N ALA A 235 6.72 -10.62 -6.85
CA ALA A 235 7.67 -11.49 -6.18
C ALA A 235 8.96 -11.73 -7.00
N GLY A 236 8.94 -11.44 -8.30
CA GLY A 236 10.07 -11.59 -9.22
C GLY A 236 9.77 -11.05 -10.62
N ASN A 237 10.79 -11.01 -11.47
CA ASN A 237 10.69 -10.53 -12.85
C ASN A 237 10.33 -11.64 -13.86
N GLU A 238 10.20 -12.87 -13.39
CA GLU A 238 9.88 -14.04 -14.21
C GLU A 238 8.37 -14.12 -14.43
N TYR A 239 7.98 -14.66 -15.58
CA TYR A 239 6.58 -14.98 -15.84
C TYR A 239 6.14 -16.17 -14.99
N CYS A 240 4.86 -16.21 -14.59
CA CYS A 240 4.33 -17.26 -13.73
C CYS A 240 4.59 -18.69 -14.28
N ASN A 241 4.48 -18.87 -15.60
CA ASN A 241 4.69 -20.16 -16.26
C ASN A 241 6.15 -20.65 -16.21
N GLU A 242 7.11 -19.73 -16.09
CA GLU A 242 8.52 -20.02 -15.95
C GLU A 242 8.91 -20.19 -14.48
N ALA A 243 8.36 -19.34 -13.59
CA ALA A 243 8.53 -19.43 -12.14
C ALA A 243 8.10 -20.81 -11.58
N VAL A 244 7.03 -21.40 -12.11
CA VAL A 244 6.55 -22.74 -11.72
C VAL A 244 7.57 -23.84 -12.03
N LYS A 245 8.47 -23.65 -13.01
CA LYS A 245 9.53 -24.63 -13.32
C LYS A 245 10.66 -24.60 -12.29
N ASN A 246 10.80 -23.52 -11.51
CA ASN A 246 11.83 -23.34 -10.50
C ASN A 246 11.20 -23.23 -9.10
N MET A 247 10.58 -24.35 -8.68
CA MET A 247 9.63 -24.43 -7.56
C MET A 247 10.21 -24.15 -6.16
N SER A 248 11.53 -24.05 -6.00
CA SER A 248 12.20 -23.90 -4.70
C SER A 248 12.30 -22.46 -4.20
N THR A 249 12.03 -21.46 -5.06
CA THR A 249 12.27 -20.03 -4.76
C THR A 249 10.99 -19.20 -4.51
N TYR A 250 9.80 -19.79 -4.63
CA TYR A 250 8.51 -19.12 -4.46
C TYR A 250 7.71 -19.75 -3.30
N ALA A 251 6.91 -18.96 -2.57
CA ALA A 251 6.11 -19.47 -1.45
C ALA A 251 4.90 -20.29 -1.94
N TRP A 252 4.87 -21.59 -1.61
CA TRP A 252 3.76 -22.48 -1.95
C TRP A 252 3.10 -23.09 -0.71
N LYS A 253 1.77 -23.21 -0.75
CA LYS A 253 0.99 -24.16 0.07
C LYS A 253 0.80 -25.44 -0.75
N LYS A 254 0.89 -26.62 -0.10
CA LYS A 254 0.98 -27.96 -0.72
C LYS A 254 -0.18 -28.41 -1.64
N ASP A 255 -1.26 -27.63 -1.79
CA ASP A 255 -2.48 -28.05 -2.51
C ASP A 255 -2.98 -27.07 -3.59
N ALA A 256 -2.13 -26.19 -4.12
CA ALA A 256 -2.53 -25.26 -5.18
C ALA A 256 -2.75 -25.98 -6.53
N LYS A 257 -3.97 -26.46 -6.79
CA LYS A 257 -4.39 -26.88 -8.14
C LYS A 257 -4.58 -25.66 -9.03
N VAL A 258 -3.87 -25.62 -10.15
CA VAL A 258 -4.04 -24.63 -11.22
C VAL A 258 -5.41 -24.85 -11.86
N GLY A 259 -6.39 -24.02 -11.47
CA GLY A 259 -7.68 -23.98 -12.15
C GLY A 259 -7.55 -23.24 -13.48
N ASN A 260 -7.62 -23.97 -14.60
CA ASN A 260 -7.66 -23.46 -15.98
C ASN A 260 -8.94 -22.68 -16.34
N SER A 261 -9.57 -22.02 -15.38
CA SER A 261 -10.79 -21.24 -15.62
C SER A 261 -10.66 -19.87 -14.98
N LEU A 262 -10.30 -18.88 -15.78
CA LEU A 262 -10.69 -17.49 -15.57
C LEU A 262 -11.49 -17.03 -16.80
N PRO A 263 -12.56 -16.26 -16.60
CA PRO A 263 -13.45 -15.83 -17.67
C PRO A 263 -12.70 -14.96 -18.68
N SER A 264 -13.07 -15.13 -19.94
CA SER A 264 -12.50 -14.47 -21.12
C SER A 264 -12.55 -12.94 -20.99
N PHE A 265 -11.49 -12.34 -20.46
CA PHE A 265 -11.13 -10.96 -20.76
C PHE A 265 -10.05 -11.03 -21.84
N GLY A 266 -10.46 -10.72 -23.07
CA GLY A 266 -9.57 -10.71 -24.22
C GLY A 266 -8.52 -9.62 -24.08
N PHE A 267 -7.36 -9.97 -23.55
CA PHE A 267 -6.07 -9.36 -23.88
C PHE A 267 -4.97 -10.40 -23.68
N THR A 268 -4.23 -10.66 -24.74
CA THR A 268 -3.01 -11.45 -24.81
C THR A 268 -1.87 -10.72 -24.09
N SER A 269 -1.49 -11.10 -22.86
CA SER A 269 -0.08 -11.15 -22.39
C SER A 269 0.01 -11.57 -20.91
N SER A 270 0.68 -12.70 -20.67
CA SER A 270 1.77 -12.89 -19.70
C SER A 270 1.71 -12.08 -18.37
N TYR A 271 1.04 -12.60 -17.34
CA TYR A 271 1.06 -11.99 -16.00
C TYR A 271 2.41 -12.25 -15.30
N LEU A 272 3.09 -11.17 -14.89
CA LEU A 272 4.21 -11.17 -13.95
C LEU A 272 3.75 -11.75 -12.61
N CYS A 273 4.59 -12.50 -11.91
CA CYS A 273 4.22 -13.34 -10.76
C CYS A 273 3.65 -12.54 -9.56
N ILE A 274 2.35 -12.23 -9.62
CA ILE A 274 1.52 -11.66 -8.54
C ILE A 274 0.50 -12.71 -8.06
N HIS A 275 0.05 -13.59 -8.96
CA HIS A 275 -0.99 -14.59 -8.66
C HIS A 275 -0.44 -16.00 -8.49
N LEU A 276 0.12 -16.30 -7.31
CA LEU A 276 -0.06 -17.65 -6.77
C LEU A 276 -1.38 -17.64 -6.01
N LYS A 277 -2.45 -18.08 -6.68
CA LYS A 277 -3.77 -18.30 -6.10
C LYS A 277 -3.66 -19.17 -4.83
N LEU A 278 -3.63 -18.51 -3.67
CA LEU A 278 -3.94 -19.10 -2.37
C LEU A 278 -5.45 -19.37 -2.34
N PHE A 279 -5.88 -20.48 -2.92
CA PHE A 279 -7.23 -20.97 -2.68
C PHE A 279 -7.30 -21.54 -1.25
N LEU A 280 -7.97 -20.80 -0.37
CA LEU A 280 -8.60 -21.35 0.82
C LEU A 280 -9.84 -22.13 0.35
N CYS A 281 -9.92 -23.42 0.65
CA CYS A 281 -11.20 -24.11 0.72
C CYS A 281 -11.46 -24.46 2.18
N SER A 282 -12.64 -24.01 2.63
CA SER A 282 -13.39 -24.46 3.82
C SER A 282 -13.56 -25.97 3.89
#